data_AF-A0AAW2TLL0-F1
#
_entry.id   AF-A0AAW2TLL0-F1
#
_cell.length_a   1.000
_cell.length_b   1.000
_cell.length_c   1.000
_cell.angle_alpha   90.00
_cell.angle_beta   90.00
_cell.angle_gamma   90.00
#
_symmetry.space_group_name_H-M   'P 1'
#
loop_
_entity.id
_entity.type
_entity.pdbx_description
1 polymer ?
#
loop_
_entity_poly.entity_id
_entity_poly.type
_entity_poly.pdbx_seq_one_letter_code
_entity_poly.pdbx_strand_id
1 'polypeptide(L)'
;MEDKKDMQTIIKEHTNLGLIEPGVSAYSSPGFLIKMESESKKFTAFSTPQGQYIWNVMPMGLANAPQIFQRKMDNLFKDYFEFMFFYIDDILIASKNMKDHIKHLEIFSDACHREGLVLSEKKATIAVNKIEFLGILIDETGIFIKDLAKYKKDFRPLLKETKSSKWKWEEIHTQRVRELKQVCSNLPKLAIP
;
A
#
# COMPACT_ATOMS: atom_id res chain seq x y z
N MET A 1 5.61 20.21 8.99
CA MET A 1 6.90 19.53 8.73
C MET A 1 7.01 18.47 9.80
N GLU A 2 6.76 17.20 9.47
CA GLU A 2 6.91 16.12 10.46
C GLU A 2 8.37 15.82 10.74
N ASP A 3 8.65 15.40 11.97
CA ASP A 3 9.99 15.11 12.46
C ASP A 3 10.65 14.00 11.64
N LYS A 4 11.60 14.38 10.78
CA LYS A 4 12.58 13.43 10.28
C LYS A 4 13.46 13.01 11.45
N LYS A 5 13.15 11.86 12.06
CA LYS A 5 14.08 11.16 12.96
C LYS A 5 15.45 11.09 12.28
N ASP A 6 16.50 11.42 13.04
CA ASP A 6 17.85 11.30 12.53
C ASP A 6 18.16 9.86 12.10
N MET A 7 18.97 9.74 11.05
CA MET A 7 19.32 8.45 10.45
C MET A 7 19.97 7.49 11.46
N GLN A 8 20.76 8.01 12.41
CA GLN A 8 21.39 7.19 13.45
C GLN A 8 20.37 6.56 14.39
N THR A 9 19.33 7.32 14.77
CA THR A 9 18.21 6.84 15.59
C THR A 9 17.46 5.73 14.86
N ILE A 10 17.18 5.91 13.57
CA ILE A 10 16.50 4.90 12.74
C ILE A 10 17.34 3.61 12.67
N ILE A 11 18.64 3.70 12.35
CA ILE A 11 19.55 2.53 12.28
C ILE A 11 19.61 1.80 13.63
N LYS A 12 19.73 2.54 14.73
CA LYS A 12 19.79 1.97 16.09
C LYS A 12 18.49 1.24 16.45
N GLU A 13 17.34 1.84 16.16
CA GLU A 13 16.03 1.21 16.36
C GLU A 13 15.87 -0.06 15.52
N HIS A 14 16.21 -0.03 14.23
CA HIS A 14 16.06 -1.18 13.34
C HIS A 14 17.04 -2.32 13.68
N THR A 15 18.26 -2.00 14.11
CA THR A 15 19.24 -2.97 14.61
C THR A 15 18.75 -3.61 15.91
N ASN A 16 18.24 -2.82 16.86
CA ASN A 16 17.69 -3.33 18.13
C ASN A 16 16.46 -4.24 17.92
N LEU A 17 15.65 -3.97 16.89
CA LEU A 17 14.53 -4.80 16.48
C LEU A 17 14.94 -6.00 15.60
N GLY A 18 16.23 -6.17 15.30
CA GLY A 18 16.76 -7.26 14.48
C GLY A 18 16.38 -7.19 12.99
N LEU A 19 15.82 -6.07 12.52
CA LEU A 19 15.35 -5.88 11.15
C LEU A 19 16.50 -5.75 10.13
N ILE A 20 17.63 -5.24 10.61
CA ILE A 20 18.88 -5.06 9.84
C ILE A 20 20.08 -5.58 10.64
N GLU A 21 21.14 -5.95 9.94
CA GLU A 21 22.43 -6.35 10.51
C GLU A 21 23.60 -5.77 9.67
N PRO A 22 24.80 -5.53 10.21
CA PRO A 22 25.94 -5.06 9.43
C PRO A 22 26.30 -6.03 8.30
N GLY A 23 26.53 -5.52 7.08
CA GLY A 23 26.82 -6.36 5.92
C GLY A 23 27.15 -5.55 4.66
N VAL A 24 27.88 -6.16 3.72
CA VAL A 24 28.56 -5.44 2.62
C VAL A 24 27.87 -5.72 1.28
N SER A 25 27.34 -4.68 0.59
CA SER A 25 26.82 -4.74 -0.80
C SER A 25 26.29 -3.35 -1.27
N ALA A 26 25.81 -3.27 -2.52
CA ALA A 26 25.77 -2.04 -3.34
C ALA A 26 24.38 -1.41 -3.60
N TYR A 27 23.32 -1.76 -2.85
CA TYR A 27 21.94 -1.35 -3.14
C TYR A 27 21.34 -0.44 -2.05
N SER A 28 20.01 -0.26 -1.95
CA SER A 28 19.31 0.21 -0.74
C SER A 28 17.78 0.15 -0.86
N SER A 29 17.04 -0.05 0.26
CA SER A 29 15.57 -0.14 0.31
C SER A 29 15.04 -0.21 1.78
N PRO A 30 13.95 0.48 2.23
CA PRO A 30 13.31 0.33 3.57
C PRO A 30 12.43 -0.95 3.67
N GLY A 31 11.74 -1.35 4.78
CA GLY A 31 11.19 -2.74 4.91
C GLY A 31 9.81 -3.10 5.53
N PHE A 32 9.32 -4.32 5.16
CA PHE A 32 8.12 -5.07 5.62
C PHE A 32 8.48 -6.21 6.61
N LEU A 33 7.50 -6.77 7.33
CA LEU A 33 7.68 -7.83 8.36
C LEU A 33 7.81 -9.29 7.84
N ILE A 34 8.22 -9.52 6.60
CA ILE A 34 8.45 -10.88 6.06
C ILE A 34 9.94 -11.20 6.10
N LYS A 35 10.38 -12.33 6.67
CA LYS A 35 11.81 -12.69 6.71
C LYS A 35 12.40 -12.81 5.29
N MET A 36 13.59 -12.24 5.10
CA MET A 36 14.38 -12.47 3.88
C MET A 36 14.94 -13.90 3.88
N GLU A 37 14.98 -14.51 2.70
CA GLU A 37 15.76 -15.70 2.44
C GLU A 37 17.27 -15.39 2.61
N SER A 38 17.99 -16.28 3.29
CA SER A 38 19.39 -16.07 3.69
C SER A 38 20.33 -15.72 2.54
N GLU A 39 20.21 -16.41 1.40
CA GLU A 39 21.06 -16.15 0.23
C GLU A 39 20.73 -14.82 -0.46
N SER A 40 19.47 -14.39 -0.35
CA SER A 40 18.95 -13.17 -0.96
C SER A 40 19.24 -11.91 -0.13
N LYS A 41 19.50 -12.03 1.19
CA LYS A 41 19.82 -10.89 2.09
C LYS A 41 20.92 -9.98 1.52
N LYS A 42 21.99 -10.55 0.96
CA LYS A 42 23.14 -9.79 0.43
C LYS A 42 22.76 -8.78 -0.67
N PHE A 43 21.66 -9.00 -1.40
CA PHE A 43 21.19 -8.07 -2.43
C PHE A 43 20.37 -6.89 -1.87
N THR A 44 20.04 -6.91 -0.57
CA THR A 44 19.27 -5.87 0.12
C THR A 44 20.12 -4.80 0.80
N ALA A 45 21.46 -4.90 0.73
CA ALA A 45 22.34 -4.02 1.47
C ALA A 45 22.06 -2.53 1.19
N PHE A 46 22.35 -1.67 2.15
CA PHE A 46 22.32 -0.22 2.05
C PHE A 46 23.50 0.43 2.75
N SER A 47 23.93 1.58 2.22
CA SER A 47 25.04 2.35 2.77
C SER A 47 24.52 3.54 3.58
N THR A 48 25.14 3.78 4.73
CA THR A 48 24.92 4.94 5.61
C THR A 48 26.28 5.56 5.95
N PRO A 49 26.35 6.80 6.50
CA PRO A 49 27.61 7.37 6.97
C PRO A 49 28.32 6.55 8.06
N GLN A 50 27.61 5.61 8.71
CA GLN A 50 28.11 4.75 9.77
C GLN A 50 28.56 3.36 9.28
N GLY A 51 28.34 3.02 8.01
CA GLY A 51 28.71 1.72 7.43
C GLY A 51 27.67 1.15 6.48
N GLN A 52 27.84 -0.12 6.11
CA GLN A 52 26.87 -0.86 5.30
C GLN A 52 26.09 -1.88 6.14
N TYR A 53 24.81 -2.04 5.83
CA TYR A 53 23.85 -2.90 6.53
C TYR A 53 23.04 -3.70 5.50
N ILE A 54 22.66 -4.93 5.84
CA ILE A 54 21.72 -5.78 5.08
C ILE A 54 20.40 -5.93 5.84
N TRP A 55 19.33 -6.28 5.14
CA TRP A 55 18.04 -6.54 5.77
C TRP A 55 17.82 -8.01 6.10
N ASN A 56 17.29 -8.24 7.29
CA ASN A 56 16.78 -9.52 7.76
C ASN A 56 15.31 -9.75 7.36
N VAL A 57 14.61 -8.67 7.00
CA VAL A 57 13.20 -8.68 6.57
C VAL A 57 13.02 -7.95 5.24
N MET A 58 12.01 -8.32 4.47
CA MET A 58 11.84 -7.99 3.07
C MET A 58 11.68 -6.48 2.84
N PRO A 59 12.57 -5.83 2.08
CA PRO A 59 12.42 -4.40 1.84
C PRO A 59 11.19 -3.98 0.99
N MET A 60 10.44 -2.98 1.47
CA MET A 60 9.66 -2.05 0.66
C MET A 60 10.54 -1.41 -0.41
N GLY A 61 10.10 -1.43 -1.67
CA GLY A 61 10.86 -0.94 -2.82
C GLY A 61 11.46 -2.07 -3.68
N LEU A 62 11.53 -3.31 -3.17
CA LEU A 62 11.75 -4.47 -4.03
C LEU A 62 10.55 -4.69 -4.96
N ALA A 63 10.81 -4.87 -6.26
CA ALA A 63 9.77 -4.97 -7.29
C ALA A 63 8.77 -6.14 -7.09
N ASN A 64 9.20 -7.20 -6.40
CA ASN A 64 8.41 -8.39 -6.11
C ASN A 64 7.83 -8.42 -4.68
N ALA A 65 8.14 -7.43 -3.84
CA ALA A 65 7.69 -7.43 -2.45
C ALA A 65 6.16 -7.40 -2.31
N PRO A 66 5.40 -6.57 -3.06
CA PRO A 66 3.94 -6.56 -2.99
C PRO A 66 3.30 -7.92 -3.30
N GLN A 67 3.83 -8.65 -4.29
CA GLN A 67 3.32 -9.95 -4.74
C GLN A 67 3.64 -11.05 -3.73
N ILE A 68 4.82 -11.00 -3.09
CA ILE A 68 5.19 -11.91 -2.00
C ILE A 68 4.30 -11.65 -0.76
N PHE A 69 4.04 -10.37 -0.44
CA PHE A 69 3.19 -9.98 0.67
C PHE A 69 1.74 -10.39 0.44
N GLN A 70 1.18 -10.08 -0.74
CA GLN A 70 -0.15 -10.51 -1.16
C GLN A 70 -0.30 -12.03 -1.03
N ARG A 71 0.63 -12.82 -1.59
CA ARG A 71 0.59 -14.29 -1.49
C ARG A 71 0.66 -14.81 -0.05
N LYS A 72 1.34 -14.11 0.86
CA LYS A 72 1.32 -14.47 2.29
C LYS A 72 -0.06 -14.20 2.89
N MET A 73 -0.67 -13.05 2.59
CA MET A 73 -2.02 -12.74 3.05
C MET A 73 -3.08 -13.66 2.43
N ASP A 74 -2.95 -14.01 1.15
CA ASP A 74 -3.81 -14.99 0.46
C ASP A 74 -3.80 -16.32 1.21
N ASN A 75 -2.61 -16.85 1.53
CA ASN A 75 -2.48 -18.13 2.23
C ASN A 75 -2.99 -18.11 3.68
N LEU A 76 -2.94 -16.94 4.34
CA LEU A 76 -3.43 -16.77 5.72
C LEU A 76 -4.95 -16.62 5.77
N PHE A 77 -5.51 -15.77 4.90
CA PHE A 77 -6.91 -15.37 4.96
C PHE A 77 -7.81 -16.06 3.92
N LYS A 78 -7.29 -17.07 3.20
CA LYS A 78 -8.02 -17.85 2.18
C LYS A 78 -9.39 -18.38 2.61
N ASP A 79 -9.57 -18.68 3.89
CA ASP A 79 -10.79 -19.28 4.44
C ASP A 79 -11.81 -18.21 4.91
N TYR A 80 -11.49 -16.91 4.76
CA TYR A 80 -12.27 -15.76 5.26
C TYR A 80 -12.69 -14.75 4.18
N PHE A 81 -12.52 -15.07 2.89
CA PHE A 81 -12.89 -14.21 1.76
C PHE A 81 -14.38 -13.78 1.72
N GLU A 82 -15.28 -14.44 2.45
CA GLU A 82 -16.70 -14.04 2.53
C GLU A 82 -16.89 -12.65 3.18
N PHE A 83 -16.05 -12.32 4.16
CA PHE A 83 -16.19 -11.09 4.96
C PHE A 83 -14.91 -10.23 4.98
N MET A 84 -13.79 -10.73 4.46
CA MET A 84 -12.50 -10.06 4.48
C MET A 84 -11.92 -9.89 3.08
N PHE A 85 -11.59 -8.64 2.76
CA PHE A 85 -10.88 -8.26 1.53
C PHE A 85 -9.54 -7.66 1.93
N PHE A 86 -8.48 -7.99 1.20
CA PHE A 86 -7.14 -7.47 1.48
C PHE A 86 -6.38 -7.27 0.17
N TYR A 87 -5.60 -6.21 0.12
CA TYR A 87 -4.82 -5.83 -1.04
C TYR A 87 -3.49 -5.22 -0.58
N ILE A 88 -2.41 -5.98 -0.76
CA ILE A 88 -1.08 -5.69 -0.22
C ILE A 88 -1.21 -5.40 1.30
N ASP A 89 -1.05 -4.15 1.73
CA ASP A 89 -1.05 -3.75 3.14
C ASP A 89 -2.43 -3.36 3.68
N ASP A 90 -3.41 -3.09 2.81
CA ASP A 90 -4.73 -2.62 3.20
C ASP A 90 -5.69 -3.80 3.42
N ILE A 91 -6.39 -3.82 4.57
CA ILE A 91 -7.35 -4.86 4.94
C ILE A 91 -8.72 -4.20 5.23
N LEU A 92 -9.78 -4.77 4.67
CA LEU A 92 -11.18 -4.36 4.82
C LEU A 92 -12.00 -5.55 5.32
N ILE A 93 -12.68 -5.37 6.45
CA ILE A 93 -13.62 -6.35 7.01
C ILE A 93 -15.03 -5.77 6.88
N ALA A 94 -15.87 -6.43 6.08
CA ALA A 94 -17.25 -6.04 5.82
C ALA A 94 -18.22 -7.03 6.48
N SER A 95 -19.39 -6.57 6.95
CA SER A 95 -20.30 -7.42 7.72
C SER A 95 -21.73 -6.90 7.65
N LYS A 96 -22.72 -7.80 7.64
CA LYS A 96 -24.15 -7.46 7.46
C LYS A 96 -24.77 -6.76 8.67
N ASN A 97 -24.23 -6.96 9.87
CA ASN A 97 -24.70 -6.37 11.12
C ASN A 97 -23.57 -6.38 12.16
N MET A 98 -23.74 -5.63 13.25
CA MET A 98 -22.73 -5.48 14.31
C MET A 98 -22.39 -6.80 15.03
N LYS A 99 -23.37 -7.69 15.24
CA LYS A 99 -23.16 -8.97 15.94
C LYS A 99 -22.22 -9.88 15.16
N ASP A 100 -22.35 -9.92 13.84
CA ASP A 100 -21.44 -10.68 12.98
C ASP A 100 -20.12 -9.94 12.76
N HIS A 101 -20.12 -8.59 12.75
CA HIS A 101 -18.89 -7.80 12.67
C HIS A 101 -17.94 -8.05 13.85
N ILE A 102 -18.48 -8.15 15.08
CA ILE A 102 -17.69 -8.49 16.28
C ILE A 102 -17.00 -9.86 16.09
N LYS A 103 -17.73 -10.90 15.67
CA LYS A 103 -17.14 -12.23 15.41
C LYS A 103 -16.07 -12.20 14.32
N HIS A 104 -16.28 -11.45 13.24
CA HIS A 104 -15.31 -11.32 12.16
C HIS A 104 -14.02 -10.61 12.63
N LEU A 105 -14.15 -9.63 13.53
CA LEU A 105 -13.00 -8.97 14.17
C LEU A 105 -12.28 -9.91 15.16
N GLU A 106 -13.00 -10.75 15.91
CA GLU A 106 -12.42 -11.79 16.77
C GLU A 106 -11.59 -12.78 15.94
N ILE A 107 -12.18 -13.35 14.87
CA ILE A 107 -11.48 -14.27 13.95
C ILE A 107 -10.23 -13.63 13.32
N PHE A 108 -10.35 -12.37 12.90
CA PHE A 108 -9.22 -11.62 12.34
C PHE A 108 -8.12 -11.35 13.37
N SER A 109 -8.49 -10.97 14.60
CA SER A 109 -7.57 -10.73 15.70
C SER A 109 -6.79 -12.00 16.07
N ASP A 110 -7.48 -13.13 16.18
CA ASP A 110 -6.87 -14.44 16.48
C ASP A 110 -5.91 -14.87 15.36
N ALA A 111 -6.28 -14.67 14.10
CA ALA A 111 -5.40 -14.93 12.96
C ALA A 111 -4.16 -14.01 12.97
N CYS A 112 -4.32 -12.72 13.27
CA CYS A 112 -3.20 -11.80 13.40
C CYS A 112 -2.26 -12.18 14.54
N HIS A 113 -2.81 -12.55 15.71
CA HIS A 113 -2.03 -12.96 16.86
C HIS A 113 -1.23 -14.25 16.58
N ARG A 114 -1.87 -15.26 15.98
CA ARG A 114 -1.23 -16.54 15.64
C ARG A 114 -0.04 -16.38 14.67
N GLU A 115 -0.16 -15.52 13.66
CA GLU A 115 0.89 -15.33 12.65
C GLU A 115 1.89 -14.21 12.97
N GLY A 116 1.71 -13.50 14.09
CA GLY A 116 2.52 -12.34 14.47
C GLY A 116 2.36 -11.13 13.55
N LEU A 117 1.17 -10.91 13.00
CA LEU A 117 0.87 -9.68 12.25
C LEU A 117 0.71 -8.50 13.21
N VAL A 118 1.45 -7.42 12.94
CA VAL A 118 1.38 -6.17 13.71
C VAL A 118 0.50 -5.18 12.96
N LEU A 119 -0.56 -4.71 13.62
CA LEU A 119 -1.51 -3.74 13.08
C LEU A 119 -1.17 -2.32 13.59
N SER A 120 -1.46 -1.30 12.78
CA SER A 120 -1.25 0.10 13.16
C SER A 120 -2.55 0.71 13.69
N GLU A 121 -2.67 0.84 15.01
CA GLU A 121 -3.81 1.49 15.69
C GLU A 121 -4.18 2.84 15.05
N LYS A 122 -3.17 3.71 14.82
CA LYS A 122 -3.35 5.04 14.21
C LYS A 122 -3.91 5.02 12.78
N LYS A 123 -3.82 3.90 12.07
CA LYS A 123 -4.38 3.72 10.71
C LYS A 123 -5.67 2.90 10.71
N ALA A 124 -5.97 2.20 11.80
CA ALA A 124 -7.16 1.36 11.90
C ALA A 124 -8.42 2.23 12.00
N THR A 125 -9.45 1.86 11.25
CA THR A 125 -10.80 2.41 11.37
C THR A 125 -11.75 1.23 11.55
N ILE A 126 -12.50 1.20 12.64
CA ILE A 126 -13.27 0.03 13.10
C ILE A 126 -14.74 0.42 13.27
N ALA A 127 -15.66 -0.47 12.91
CA ALA A 127 -17.10 -0.34 13.14
C ALA A 127 -17.74 0.96 12.59
N VAL A 128 -17.42 1.32 11.33
CA VAL A 128 -17.97 2.48 10.62
C VAL A 128 -18.89 2.06 9.46
N ASN A 129 -19.95 2.83 9.22
CA ASN A 129 -20.85 2.61 8.06
C ASN A 129 -20.23 3.10 6.72
N LYS A 130 -19.08 3.77 6.77
CA LYS A 130 -18.42 4.40 5.63
C LYS A 130 -16.92 4.40 5.80
N ILE A 131 -16.20 3.86 4.82
CA ILE A 131 -14.75 3.66 4.87
C ILE A 131 -14.10 3.96 3.51
N GLU A 132 -12.85 4.39 3.51
CA GLU A 132 -12.04 4.54 2.30
C GLU A 132 -11.08 3.36 2.17
N PHE A 133 -11.11 2.67 1.04
CA PHE A 133 -10.30 1.50 0.74
C PHE A 133 -9.77 1.63 -0.69
N LEU A 134 -8.44 1.53 -0.88
CA LEU A 134 -7.78 1.63 -2.20
C LEU A 134 -8.09 2.93 -2.98
N GLY A 135 -8.36 4.04 -2.29
CA GLY A 135 -8.78 5.33 -2.89
C GLY A 135 -10.22 5.33 -3.40
N ILE A 136 -11.04 4.42 -2.90
CA ILE A 136 -12.46 4.26 -3.21
C ILE A 136 -13.23 4.34 -1.89
N LEU A 137 -14.28 5.15 -1.87
CA LEU A 137 -15.15 5.37 -0.72
C LEU A 137 -16.32 4.39 -0.79
N ILE A 138 -16.49 3.58 0.25
CA ILE A 138 -17.50 2.52 0.34
C ILE A 138 -18.44 2.88 1.48
N ASP A 139 -19.75 2.80 1.24
CA ASP A 139 -20.79 2.91 2.27
C ASP A 139 -22.00 2.01 1.95
N GLU A 140 -22.99 2.00 2.83
CA GLU A 140 -24.23 1.21 2.75
C GLU A 140 -25.04 1.36 1.44
N THR A 141 -24.83 2.46 0.69
CA THR A 141 -25.50 2.73 -0.60
C THR A 141 -24.61 2.50 -1.82
N GLY A 142 -23.37 2.01 -1.63
CA GLY A 142 -22.49 1.57 -2.69
C GLY A 142 -21.11 2.22 -2.72
N ILE A 143 -20.51 2.25 -3.91
CA ILE A 143 -19.10 2.58 -4.15
C ILE A 143 -18.97 3.93 -4.86
N PHE A 144 -18.07 4.78 -4.38
CA PHE A 144 -17.75 6.09 -4.95
C PHE A 144 -16.24 6.28 -5.14
N ILE A 145 -15.81 6.67 -6.34
CA ILE A 145 -14.38 6.87 -6.65
C ILE A 145 -13.96 8.27 -6.21
N LYS A 146 -13.10 8.36 -5.18
CA LYS A 146 -12.68 9.63 -4.58
C LYS A 146 -11.60 10.35 -5.40
N ASP A 147 -10.65 9.59 -5.98
CA ASP A 147 -9.60 10.13 -6.84
C ASP A 147 -9.78 9.73 -8.30
N LEU A 148 -9.98 10.76 -9.12
CA LEU A 148 -10.42 10.70 -10.50
C LEU A 148 -9.23 10.55 -11.47
N ALA A 149 -7.99 10.63 -10.97
CA ALA A 149 -6.78 10.31 -11.72
C ALA A 149 -6.72 8.86 -12.27
N LYS A 150 -7.63 7.97 -11.80
CA LYS A 150 -7.84 6.63 -12.34
C LYS A 150 -8.61 6.62 -13.67
N TYR A 151 -9.46 7.61 -13.96
CA TYR A 151 -10.12 7.79 -15.27
C TYR A 151 -9.17 8.43 -16.30
N LYS A 152 -8.03 7.78 -16.54
CA LYS A 152 -7.18 8.09 -17.70
C LYS A 152 -7.92 7.69 -18.98
N LYS A 153 -8.58 8.65 -19.63
CA LYS A 153 -8.59 8.66 -21.10
C LYS A 153 -7.13 8.53 -21.54
N ASP A 154 -6.84 7.65 -22.48
CA ASP A 154 -5.46 7.32 -22.78
C ASP A 154 -4.72 8.56 -23.32
N PHE A 155 -3.81 9.11 -22.51
CA PHE A 155 -2.97 10.25 -22.86
C PHE A 155 -1.76 9.84 -23.73
N ARG A 156 -1.51 8.53 -23.92
CA ARG A 156 -0.40 8.03 -24.75
C ARG A 156 -0.39 8.56 -26.20
N PRO A 157 -1.52 8.85 -26.88
CA PRO A 157 -1.49 9.50 -28.19
C PRO A 157 -0.87 10.90 -28.14
N LEU A 158 -1.27 11.73 -27.18
CA LEU A 158 -0.74 13.09 -26.97
C LEU A 158 0.76 13.07 -26.58
N LEU A 159 1.19 12.01 -25.87
CA LEU A 159 2.60 11.79 -25.53
C LEU A 159 3.44 11.19 -26.69
N LYS A 160 2.81 10.76 -27.79
CA LYS A 160 3.53 10.20 -28.96
C LYS A 160 3.94 11.28 -29.97
N GLU A 161 3.23 12.40 -30.04
CA GLU A 161 3.54 13.51 -30.97
C GLU A 161 4.89 14.19 -30.64
N THR A 162 5.36 14.10 -29.40
CA THR A 162 6.62 14.72 -28.95
C THR A 162 7.86 13.83 -29.06
N LYS A 163 7.83 12.76 -29.87
CA LYS A 163 9.01 11.91 -30.10
C LYS A 163 10.17 12.58 -30.84
N SER A 164 9.99 13.80 -31.35
CA SER A 164 11.03 14.55 -32.07
C SER A 164 11.23 16.01 -31.59
N SER A 165 10.53 16.45 -30.54
CA SER A 165 10.59 17.83 -30.05
C SER A 165 10.42 17.90 -28.54
N LYS A 166 11.02 18.92 -27.90
CA LYS A 166 10.80 19.19 -26.46
C LYS A 166 9.30 19.44 -26.23
N TRP A 167 8.66 18.57 -25.47
CA TRP A 167 7.25 18.70 -25.08
C TRP A 167 6.96 20.06 -24.43
N LYS A 168 5.83 20.67 -24.79
CA LYS A 168 5.37 21.96 -24.28
C LYS A 168 3.93 21.85 -23.80
N TRP A 169 3.63 22.47 -22.67
CA TRP A 169 2.27 22.60 -22.17
C TRP A 169 1.55 23.75 -22.87
N GLU A 170 0.81 23.41 -23.93
CA GLU A 170 -0.07 24.34 -24.65
C GLU A 170 -1.51 24.35 -24.09
N GLU A 171 -2.29 25.39 -24.41
CA GLU A 171 -3.63 25.60 -23.82
C GLU A 171 -4.63 24.48 -24.13
N ILE A 172 -4.44 23.73 -25.22
CA ILE A 172 -5.21 22.52 -25.51
C ILE A 172 -5.10 21.49 -24.39
N HIS A 173 -3.93 21.35 -23.74
CA HIS A 173 -3.75 20.46 -22.59
C HIS A 173 -4.47 21.00 -21.35
N THR A 174 -4.38 22.31 -21.10
CA THR A 174 -5.12 22.99 -20.01
C THR A 174 -6.61 22.74 -20.15
N GLN A 175 -7.17 22.95 -21.35
CA GLN A 175 -8.59 22.81 -21.62
C GLN A 175 -9.06 21.37 -21.45
N ARG A 176 -8.31 20.37 -21.94
CA ARG A 176 -8.63 18.94 -21.72
C ARG A 176 -8.58 18.54 -20.25
N VAL A 177 -7.65 19.09 -19.46
CA VAL A 177 -7.62 18.85 -18.01
C VAL A 177 -8.81 19.50 -17.30
N ARG A 178 -9.27 20.69 -17.73
CA ARG A 178 -10.50 21.31 -17.21
C ARG A 178 -11.74 20.48 -17.54
N GLU A 179 -11.89 20.04 -18.80
CA GLU A 179 -12.98 19.16 -19.24
C GLU A 179 -13.03 17.85 -18.43
N LEU A 180 -11.87 17.20 -18.24
CA LEU A 180 -11.78 15.98 -17.44
C LEU A 180 -12.20 16.25 -15.99
N LYS A 181 -11.69 17.30 -15.34
CA LYS A 181 -12.10 17.69 -13.98
C LYS A 181 -13.62 17.88 -13.90
N GLN A 182 -14.24 18.56 -14.87
CA GLN A 182 -15.68 18.81 -14.89
C GLN A 182 -16.53 17.55 -15.05
N VAL A 183 -16.15 16.63 -15.94
CA VAL A 183 -16.81 15.31 -16.07
C VAL A 183 -16.66 14.52 -14.77
N CYS A 184 -15.47 14.55 -14.20
CA CYS A 184 -15.10 13.78 -13.03
C CYS A 184 -15.78 14.27 -11.74
N SER A 185 -16.07 15.57 -11.61
CA SER A 185 -16.89 16.11 -10.50
C SER A 185 -18.33 15.58 -10.46
N ASN A 186 -18.83 15.03 -11.57
CA ASN A 186 -20.22 14.59 -11.74
C ASN A 186 -20.35 13.06 -11.94
N LEU A 187 -19.37 12.26 -11.48
CA LEU A 187 -19.46 10.81 -11.62
C LEU A 187 -20.64 10.24 -10.80
N PRO A 188 -21.41 9.28 -11.36
CA PRO A 188 -22.47 8.60 -10.64
C PRO A 188 -21.89 7.69 -9.56
N LYS A 189 -22.67 7.44 -8.51
CA LYS A 189 -22.40 6.37 -7.56
C LYS A 189 -22.61 5.02 -8.25
N LEU A 190 -21.69 4.08 -8.01
CA LEU A 190 -21.79 2.72 -8.53
C LEU A 190 -22.40 1.82 -7.44
N ALA A 191 -23.37 0.99 -7.80
CA ALA A 191 -23.86 -0.05 -6.91
C ALA A 191 -22.77 -1.11 -6.67
N ILE A 192 -22.82 -1.76 -5.50
CA ILE A 192 -22.10 -3.02 -5.28
C ILE A 192 -22.89 -4.10 -6.04
N PRO A 193 -22.25 -4.92 -6.89
CA PRO A 193 -22.91 -6.03 -7.60
C PRO A 193 -23.51 -7.10 -6.67
#